data_AF-A0AAN6ZYC7-F1
#
_entry.id   AF-A0AAN6ZYC7-F1
#
_cell.length_a   1.000
_cell.length_b   1.000
_cell.length_c   1.000
_cell.angle_alpha   90.00
_cell.angle_beta   90.00
_cell.angle_gamma   90.00
#
_symmetry.space_group_name_H-M   'P 1'
#
loop_
_entity.id
_entity.type
_entity.pdbx_description
1 polymer ?
#
loop_
_entity_poly.entity_id
_entity_poly.type
_entity_poly.pdbx_seq_one_letter_code
_entity_poly.pdbx_strand_id
1 'polypeptide(L)'
;MKAVIAFFHASSAVSFYGDLIKANIILIGMGVGVFGVTTSKQYDLAIKMRRNLRSSEGDMADFAAQNTDRVLTGRVYGSHHILVDKADNWKTMIMVGDRVPGETVKTVWERLNGRELRSFKKDLTAQLAAHMARMRALKQPFIGRVGHNGQGPAQETRKFYDGPFGGYFGPFTGPDPEAEFDEWGLSQLPDPNDQAKWRKRLEKDRQKRGSPRSSVLTHADLTVNNIMVAKDSTSGKYTITGIIDWDRSGFFPDYLEYAVLKKISFHDKAWLKILKSAVPPGDCSRDRLAFTHLVQRACNPTVMW
;
A
#
# COMPACT_ATOMS: atom_id res chain seq x y z
N MET A 1 -2.84 11.19 30.66
CA MET A 1 -3.30 12.39 29.93
C MET A 1 -4.45 11.99 29.03
N LYS A 2 -5.64 12.57 29.25
CA LYS A 2 -6.83 12.35 28.41
C LYS A 2 -6.73 13.31 27.22
N ALA A 3 -6.53 12.80 26.01
CA ALA A 3 -6.58 13.63 24.81
C ALA A 3 -8.05 13.84 24.43
N VAL A 4 -8.59 15.00 24.79
CA VAL A 4 -9.86 15.52 24.25
C VAL A 4 -9.52 16.22 22.95
N ILE A 5 -9.93 15.65 21.82
CA ILE A 5 -9.85 16.33 20.52
C ILE A 5 -11.19 17.04 20.33
N ALA A 6 -11.21 18.34 20.60
CA ALA A 6 -12.30 19.24 20.23
C ALA A 6 -11.93 19.94 18.91
N PHE A 7 -12.85 19.99 17.94
CA PHE A 7 -12.70 20.80 16.73
C PHE A 7 -13.84 21.84 16.64
N PHE A 8 -13.49 23.09 16.33
CA PHE A 8 -14.41 24.21 16.20
C PHE A 8 -14.90 24.43 14.75
N HIS A 9 -16.22 24.61 14.65
CA HIS A 9 -17.06 25.41 13.74
C HIS A 9 -16.64 25.68 12.28
N ALA A 10 -17.33 25.01 11.37
CA ALA A 10 -18.06 25.66 10.28
C ALA A 10 -19.50 25.12 10.26
N SER A 11 -20.46 26.04 10.34
CA SER A 11 -21.88 25.86 10.60
C SER A 11 -22.61 25.09 9.49
N SER A 12 -22.83 23.79 9.70
CA SER A 12 -23.98 22.97 9.25
C SER A 12 -23.73 21.45 9.36
N ALA A 13 -22.53 21.00 9.74
CA ALA A 13 -22.22 19.58 10.01
C ALA A 13 -22.15 19.19 11.50
N VAL A 14 -22.57 20.10 12.40
CA VAL A 14 -22.29 20.02 13.86
C VAL A 14 -23.15 18.99 14.61
N SER A 15 -24.23 18.44 14.04
CA SER A 15 -25.10 17.53 14.79
C SER A 15 -24.69 16.05 14.78
N PHE A 16 -23.67 15.63 14.04
CA PHE A 16 -23.29 14.21 13.96
C PHE A 16 -22.07 13.81 14.82
N TYR A 17 -21.22 14.77 15.24
CA TYR A 17 -19.91 14.48 15.85
C TYR A 17 -19.70 15.11 17.25
N GLY A 18 -20.78 15.55 17.90
CA GLY A 18 -20.73 16.28 19.18
C GLY A 18 -20.61 15.42 20.45
N ASP A 19 -20.83 14.11 20.38
CA ASP A 19 -20.91 13.28 21.58
C ASP A 19 -19.62 12.45 21.80
N LEU A 20 -18.74 12.97 22.66
CA LEU A 20 -17.61 12.31 23.34
C LEU A 20 -16.85 11.21 22.56
N ILE A 21 -15.81 11.62 21.83
CA ILE A 21 -14.80 10.71 21.26
C ILE A 21 -13.84 10.23 22.38
N LYS A 22 -13.84 8.92 22.66
CA LYS A 22 -12.68 8.26 23.28
C LYS A 22 -11.74 7.81 22.16
N ALA A 23 -10.77 8.65 21.81
CA ALA A 23 -9.76 8.31 20.81
C ALA A 23 -8.63 7.49 21.46
N ASN A 24 -8.33 6.33 20.90
CA ASN A 24 -7.10 5.59 21.18
C ASN A 24 -6.14 5.79 20.01
N ILE A 25 -4.88 6.08 20.29
CA ILE A 25 -3.85 6.15 19.26
C ILE A 25 -3.57 4.73 18.76
N ILE A 26 -3.81 4.47 17.47
CA ILE A 26 -3.53 3.19 16.81
C ILE A 26 -2.10 3.17 16.29
N LEU A 27 -1.63 4.27 15.68
CA LEU A 27 -0.29 4.36 15.12
C LEU A 27 0.16 5.83 15.06
N ILE A 28 1.41 6.11 15.44
CA ILE A 28 2.06 7.41 15.18
C ILE A 28 3.40 7.14 14.52
N GLY A 29 3.62 7.74 13.35
CA GLY A 29 4.90 7.64 12.63
C GLY A 29 4.97 8.62 11.47
N MET A 30 6.13 9.26 11.28
CA MET A 30 6.43 10.15 10.14
C MET A 30 5.36 11.24 9.86
N GLY A 31 4.84 11.88 10.91
CA GLY A 31 3.80 12.92 10.77
C GLY A 31 2.42 12.40 10.38
N VAL A 32 2.20 11.08 10.49
CA VAL A 32 0.90 10.42 10.34
C VAL A 32 0.38 10.03 11.71
N GLY A 33 -0.84 10.45 12.03
CA GLY A 33 -1.59 9.98 13.19
C GLY A 33 -2.74 9.08 12.74
N VAL A 34 -2.78 7.84 13.25
CA VAL A 34 -3.92 6.93 13.08
C VAL A 34 -4.63 6.78 14.41
N PHE A 35 -5.92 7.09 14.44
CA PHE A 35 -6.73 7.06 15.66
C PHE A 35 -7.89 6.09 15.51
N GLY A 36 -8.10 5.28 16.55
CA GLY A 36 -9.27 4.45 16.73
C GLY A 36 -10.31 5.24 17.50
N VAL A 37 -11.48 5.41 16.90
CA VAL A 37 -12.58 6.14 17.52
C VAL A 37 -13.76 5.21 17.63
N THR A 38 -14.14 4.90 18.87
CA THR A 38 -15.45 4.31 19.16
C THR A 38 -16.43 5.43 19.43
N THR A 39 -17.42 5.59 18.55
CA THR A 39 -18.45 6.63 18.70
C THR A 39 -19.52 6.21 19.72
N SER A 40 -20.36 7.15 20.16
CA SER A 40 -21.54 6.87 21.00
C SER A 40 -22.51 5.86 20.36
N LYS A 41 -22.49 5.76 19.02
CA LYS A 41 -23.23 4.77 18.22
C LYS A 41 -22.45 3.46 17.97
N GLN A 42 -21.36 3.23 18.68
CA GLN A 42 -20.49 2.04 18.59
C GLN A 42 -19.79 1.79 17.25
N TYR A 43 -19.71 2.77 16.34
CA TYR A 43 -18.82 2.65 15.17
C TYR A 43 -17.36 2.61 15.64
N ASP A 44 -16.59 1.62 15.16
CA ASP A 44 -15.13 1.55 15.35
C ASP A 44 -14.43 2.05 14.07
N LEU A 45 -13.97 3.29 14.14
CA LEU A 45 -13.42 4.02 12.99
C LEU A 45 -11.91 4.15 13.08
N ALA A 46 -11.25 4.09 11.93
CA ALA A 46 -9.86 4.51 11.77
C ALA A 46 -9.82 5.90 11.11
N ILE A 47 -9.09 6.82 11.73
CA ILE A 47 -8.84 8.16 11.21
C ILE A 47 -7.36 8.29 10.92
N LYS A 48 -6.96 8.41 9.65
CA LYS A 48 -5.58 8.67 9.23
C LYS A 48 -5.43 10.16 8.93
N MET A 49 -4.53 10.83 9.62
CA MET A 49 -4.23 12.25 9.44
C MET A 49 -2.78 12.40 9.00
N ARG A 50 -2.52 13.15 7.91
CA ARG A 50 -1.15 13.44 7.48
C ARG A 50 -1.07 14.80 6.77
N ARG A 51 0.02 15.53 7.04
CA ARG A 51 0.37 16.75 6.30
C ARG A 51 0.69 16.36 4.86
N ASN A 52 -0.03 16.93 3.89
CA ASN A 52 0.08 16.58 2.47
C ASN A 52 -0.32 15.13 2.12
N LEU A 53 -1.22 14.50 2.87
CA LEU A 53 -1.88 13.29 2.37
C LEU A 53 -2.59 13.62 1.05
N ARG A 54 -2.35 12.82 0.01
CA ARG A 54 -3.06 12.94 -1.27
C ARG A 54 -4.32 12.07 -1.21
N SER A 55 -5.37 12.47 -1.92
CA SER A 55 -6.61 11.69 -2.03
C SER A 55 -6.35 10.30 -2.61
N SER A 56 -5.26 10.15 -3.35
CA SER A 56 -4.90 8.92 -4.06
C SER A 56 -4.72 7.69 -3.16
N GLU A 57 -4.30 7.85 -1.90
CA GLU A 57 -4.32 6.74 -0.93
C GLU A 57 -5.77 6.30 -0.65
N GLY A 58 -6.63 7.27 -0.32
CA GLY A 58 -8.04 7.03 -0.04
C GLY A 58 -8.77 6.40 -1.22
N ASP A 59 -8.50 6.86 -2.44
CA ASP A 59 -9.14 6.34 -3.65
C ASP A 59 -8.75 4.87 -3.91
N MET A 60 -7.49 4.50 -3.67
CA MET A 60 -7.06 3.09 -3.79
C MET A 60 -7.65 2.21 -2.68
N ALA A 61 -7.69 2.72 -1.44
CA ALA A 61 -8.30 2.01 -0.32
C ALA A 61 -9.82 1.83 -0.53
N ASP A 62 -10.50 2.84 -1.07
CA ASP A 62 -11.91 2.79 -1.44
C ASP A 62 -12.15 1.79 -2.57
N PHE A 63 -11.36 1.83 -3.65
CA PHE A 63 -11.43 0.83 -4.71
C PHE A 63 -11.26 -0.60 -4.17
N ALA A 64 -10.26 -0.81 -3.31
CA ALA A 64 -10.06 -2.11 -2.66
C ALA A 64 -11.28 -2.52 -1.82
N ALA A 65 -11.88 -1.59 -1.07
CA ALA A 65 -13.06 -1.83 -0.25
C ALA A 65 -14.33 -2.09 -1.06
N GLN A 66 -14.44 -1.54 -2.27
CA GLN A 66 -15.55 -1.84 -3.18
C GLN A 66 -15.44 -3.24 -3.79
N ASN A 67 -14.26 -3.88 -3.72
CA ASN A 67 -13.99 -5.23 -4.21
C ASN A 67 -13.78 -6.22 -3.05
N THR A 68 -14.64 -6.17 -2.02
CA THR A 68 -14.50 -6.96 -0.78
C THR A 68 -14.61 -8.48 -0.97
N ASP A 69 -15.20 -8.96 -2.06
CA ASP A 69 -15.15 -10.37 -2.48
C ASP A 69 -13.71 -10.83 -2.79
N ARG A 70 -12.83 -9.88 -3.12
CA ARG A 70 -11.45 -10.11 -3.56
C ARG A 70 -10.41 -9.59 -2.58
N VAL A 71 -10.65 -8.41 -2.02
CA VAL A 71 -9.68 -7.66 -1.22
C VAL A 71 -10.27 -7.34 0.15
N LEU A 72 -9.68 -7.93 1.20
CA LEU A 72 -10.06 -7.58 2.57
C LEU A 72 -9.38 -6.26 2.96
N THR A 73 -10.17 -5.23 3.21
CA THR A 73 -9.74 -3.93 3.72
C THR A 73 -10.94 -3.25 4.40
N GLY A 74 -10.70 -2.20 5.18
CA GLY A 74 -11.76 -1.38 5.75
C GLY A 74 -12.40 -0.48 4.70
N ARG A 75 -13.72 -0.23 4.80
CA ARG A 75 -14.41 0.76 3.97
C ARG A 75 -13.86 2.15 4.20
N VAL A 76 -13.77 2.95 3.14
CA VAL A 76 -13.42 4.37 3.23
C VAL A 76 -14.71 5.17 3.15
N TYR A 77 -14.95 6.02 4.15
CA TYR A 77 -16.13 6.89 4.19
C TYR A 77 -15.87 8.25 3.54
N GLY A 78 -14.61 8.70 3.54
CA GLY A 78 -14.23 9.93 2.87
C GLY A 78 -12.80 10.37 3.17
N SER A 79 -12.29 11.21 2.28
CA SER A 79 -11.04 11.95 2.45
C SER A 79 -11.31 13.44 2.39
N HIS A 80 -10.91 14.18 3.42
CA HIS A 80 -11.24 15.60 3.57
C HIS A 80 -9.99 16.42 3.82
N HIS A 81 -9.86 17.55 3.11
CA HIS A 81 -8.87 18.55 3.44
C HIS A 81 -9.35 19.39 4.62
N ILE A 82 -8.51 19.50 5.64
CA ILE A 82 -8.73 20.37 6.79
C ILE A 82 -7.59 21.38 6.86
N LEU A 83 -7.95 22.65 6.93
CA LEU A 83 -7.02 23.74 7.20
C LEU A 83 -6.78 23.78 8.70
N VAL A 84 -5.54 23.54 9.12
CA VAL A 84 -5.21 23.47 10.56
C VAL A 84 -4.62 24.79 11.06
N ASP A 85 -4.16 25.69 10.18
CA ASP A 85 -3.77 27.04 10.57
C ASP A 85 -3.94 28.06 9.42
N LYS A 86 -4.48 29.25 9.73
CA LYS A 86 -4.58 30.38 8.79
C LYS A 86 -3.24 31.08 8.57
N ALA A 87 -2.29 30.95 9.51
CA ALA A 87 -0.98 31.61 9.43
C ALA A 87 0.00 30.87 8.50
N ASP A 88 -0.02 29.53 8.52
CA ASP A 88 0.98 28.69 7.85
C ASP A 88 0.48 28.02 6.56
N ASN A 89 -0.79 28.27 6.16
CA ASN A 89 -1.42 27.85 4.91
C ASN A 89 -1.25 26.35 4.54
N TRP A 90 -1.05 25.48 5.53
CA TRP A 90 -0.81 24.06 5.29
C TRP A 90 -2.11 23.26 5.34
N LYS A 91 -2.28 22.37 4.37
CA LYS A 91 -3.44 21.49 4.25
C LYS A 91 -3.13 20.16 4.93
N THR A 92 -3.85 19.83 5.98
CA THR A 92 -3.96 18.43 6.45
C THR A 92 -5.00 17.74 5.60
N MET A 93 -4.78 16.47 5.28
CA MET A 93 -5.89 15.64 4.84
C MET A 93 -6.14 14.54 5.87
N ILE A 94 -7.43 14.32 6.11
CA ILE A 94 -7.94 13.28 6.97
C ILE A 94 -8.67 12.26 6.10
N MET A 95 -8.32 11.00 6.24
CA MET A 95 -9.08 9.87 5.71
C MET A 95 -9.81 9.18 6.86
N VAL A 96 -11.10 8.94 6.70
CA VAL A 96 -11.95 8.25 7.69
C VAL A 96 -12.49 6.97 7.06
N GLY A 97 -12.39 5.87 7.79
CA GLY A 97 -12.89 4.57 7.33
C GLY A 97 -13.15 3.60 8.47
N ASP A 98 -13.62 2.40 8.13
CA ASP A 98 -13.73 1.29 9.07
C ASP A 98 -12.37 0.94 9.64
N ARG A 99 -12.30 0.75 10.96
CA ARG A 99 -11.14 0.10 11.55
C ARG A 99 -11.16 -1.38 11.20
N VAL A 100 -10.12 -1.84 10.53
CA VAL A 100 -9.96 -3.27 10.24
C VAL A 100 -9.80 -4.03 11.57
N PRO A 101 -10.64 -5.06 11.85
CA PRO A 101 -10.60 -5.78 13.11
C PRO A 101 -9.28 -6.52 13.36
N GLY A 102 -8.93 -6.71 14.63
CA GLY A 102 -7.80 -7.54 15.05
C GLY A 102 -6.52 -6.76 15.31
N GLU A 103 -5.39 -7.45 15.20
CA GLU A 103 -4.05 -6.95 15.49
C GLU A 103 -3.14 -7.10 14.27
N THR A 104 -2.07 -6.32 14.20
CA THR A 104 -1.10 -6.47 13.11
C THR A 104 -0.40 -7.83 13.19
N VAL A 105 0.02 -8.36 12.04
CA VAL A 105 0.88 -9.55 11.99
C VAL A 105 2.12 -9.35 12.84
N LYS A 106 2.71 -8.15 12.86
CA LYS A 106 3.87 -7.82 13.71
C LYS A 106 3.58 -8.14 15.18
N THR A 107 2.49 -7.59 15.73
CA THR A 107 2.10 -7.77 17.13
C THR A 107 1.89 -9.25 17.48
N VAL A 108 1.18 -9.99 16.62
CA VAL A 108 0.94 -11.43 16.84
C VAL A 108 2.23 -12.22 16.74
N TRP A 109 3.07 -11.90 15.76
CA TRP A 109 4.34 -12.59 15.52
C TRP A 109 5.36 -12.38 16.65
N GLU A 110 5.40 -11.19 17.25
CA GLU A 110 6.24 -10.89 18.43
C GLU A 110 5.74 -11.60 19.69
N ARG A 111 4.44 -11.87 19.77
CA ARG A 111 3.80 -12.54 20.91
C ARG A 111 3.90 -14.07 20.85
N LEU A 112 3.71 -14.66 19.68
CA LEU A 112 3.70 -16.11 19.51
C LEU A 112 5.11 -16.70 19.48
N ASN A 113 5.25 -17.93 19.96
CA ASN A 113 6.52 -18.65 19.93
C ASN A 113 6.33 -20.15 19.62
N GLY A 114 7.44 -20.89 19.50
CA GLY A 114 7.44 -22.34 19.40
C GLY A 114 6.53 -22.91 18.28
N ARG A 115 5.61 -23.79 18.67
CA ARG A 115 4.70 -24.50 17.75
C ARG A 115 3.61 -23.57 17.21
N GLU A 116 3.09 -22.68 18.04
CA GLU A 116 2.01 -21.76 17.67
C GLU A 116 2.47 -20.79 16.58
N LEU A 117 3.66 -20.21 16.74
CA LEU A 117 4.25 -19.32 15.74
C LEU A 117 4.46 -20.04 14.39
N ARG A 118 4.87 -21.32 14.41
CA ARG A 118 5.02 -22.11 13.18
C ARG A 118 3.69 -22.36 12.49
N SER A 119 2.64 -22.70 13.25
CA SER A 119 1.29 -22.88 12.70
C SER A 119 0.76 -21.57 12.12
N PHE A 120 0.88 -20.48 12.88
CA PHE A 120 0.47 -19.13 12.45
C PHE A 120 1.14 -18.74 11.13
N LYS A 121 2.45 -18.92 11.00
CA LYS A 121 3.18 -18.65 9.75
C LYS A 121 2.68 -19.47 8.57
N LYS A 122 2.40 -20.76 8.78
CA LYS A 122 1.88 -21.64 7.74
C LYS A 122 0.50 -21.18 7.26
N ASP A 123 -0.40 -20.91 8.20
CA ASP A 123 -1.78 -20.48 7.90
C ASP A 123 -1.78 -19.09 7.24
N LEU A 124 -0.97 -18.16 7.75
CA LEU A 124 -0.78 -16.83 7.19
C LEU A 124 -0.25 -16.90 5.74
N THR A 125 0.71 -17.79 5.45
CA THR A 125 1.24 -17.97 4.09
C THR A 125 0.14 -18.39 3.12
N ALA A 126 -0.67 -19.38 3.50
CA ALA A 126 -1.76 -19.87 2.65
C ALA A 126 -2.84 -18.80 2.42
N GLN A 127 -3.23 -18.09 3.48
CA GLN A 127 -4.21 -17.02 3.38
C GLN A 127 -3.71 -15.86 2.53
N LEU A 128 -2.46 -15.43 2.72
CA LEU A 128 -1.87 -14.36 1.92
C LEU A 128 -1.78 -14.76 0.44
N ALA A 129 -1.40 -16.01 0.13
CA ALA A 129 -1.39 -16.50 -1.24
C ALA A 129 -2.76 -16.43 -1.92
N ALA A 130 -3.81 -16.84 -1.21
CA ALA A 130 -5.18 -16.75 -1.71
C ALA A 130 -5.61 -15.29 -1.92
N HIS A 131 -5.23 -14.37 -1.02
CA HIS A 131 -5.49 -12.95 -1.18
C HIS A 131 -4.76 -12.36 -2.39
N MET A 132 -3.48 -12.71 -2.59
CA MET A 132 -2.71 -12.24 -3.74
C MET A 132 -3.32 -12.70 -5.07
N ALA A 133 -3.83 -13.93 -5.13
CA ALA A 133 -4.52 -14.42 -6.34
C ALA A 133 -5.79 -13.60 -6.64
N ARG A 134 -6.59 -13.28 -5.62
CA ARG A 134 -7.80 -12.46 -5.78
C ARG A 134 -7.50 -11.02 -6.15
N MET A 135 -6.49 -10.40 -5.53
CA MET A 135 -6.01 -9.06 -5.90
C MET A 135 -5.56 -9.04 -7.37
N ARG A 136 -4.75 -10.01 -7.81
CA ARG A 136 -4.25 -10.05 -9.18
C ARG A 136 -5.31 -10.31 -10.25
N ALA A 137 -6.49 -10.78 -9.85
CA ALA A 137 -7.63 -10.92 -10.75
C ALA A 137 -8.26 -9.56 -11.10
N LEU A 138 -8.00 -8.51 -10.32
CA LEU A 138 -8.36 -7.13 -10.64
C LEU A 138 -7.32 -6.57 -11.59
N LYS A 139 -7.78 -6.10 -12.75
CA LYS A 139 -6.94 -5.68 -13.86
C LYS A 139 -7.35 -4.32 -14.41
N GLN A 140 -6.39 -3.59 -14.96
CA GLN A 140 -6.67 -2.38 -15.74
C GLN A 140 -5.70 -2.27 -16.94
N PRO A 141 -6.03 -1.48 -17.97
CA PRO A 141 -5.27 -1.44 -19.23
C PRO A 141 -4.00 -0.59 -19.16
N PHE A 142 -3.78 0.15 -18.08
CA PHE A 142 -2.66 1.09 -17.93
C PHE A 142 -1.94 0.87 -16.59
N ILE A 143 -0.69 1.37 -16.47
CA ILE A 143 0.08 1.26 -15.24
C ILE A 143 -0.16 2.53 -14.40
N GLY A 144 -0.64 2.37 -13.16
CA GLY A 144 -0.90 3.50 -12.29
C GLY A 144 -2.00 3.24 -11.27
N ARG A 145 -2.51 4.30 -10.64
CA ARG A 145 -3.60 4.22 -9.66
C ARG A 145 -4.97 4.29 -10.33
N VAL A 146 -6.01 4.07 -9.53
CA VAL A 146 -7.41 4.24 -9.95
C VAL A 146 -7.75 5.69 -10.25
N GLY A 147 -8.94 5.93 -10.83
CA GLY A 147 -9.44 7.28 -11.06
C GLY A 147 -8.93 7.96 -12.33
N HIS A 148 -8.19 7.25 -13.19
CA HIS A 148 -7.90 7.76 -14.54
C HIS A 148 -9.12 7.57 -15.44
N ASN A 149 -9.91 8.63 -15.62
CA ASN A 149 -11.11 8.68 -16.46
C ASN A 149 -10.90 9.54 -17.73
N GLY A 150 -9.65 9.90 -18.05
CA GLY A 150 -9.32 10.82 -19.15
C GLY A 150 -9.70 12.28 -18.90
N GLN A 151 -10.30 12.61 -17.75
CA GLN A 151 -10.73 13.96 -17.38
C GLN A 151 -10.03 14.40 -16.09
N GLY A 152 -8.91 15.10 -16.23
CA GLY A 152 -8.14 15.68 -15.11
C GLY A 152 -6.73 15.10 -14.97
N PRO A 153 -5.89 15.72 -14.11
CA PRO A 153 -4.54 15.24 -13.88
C PRO A 153 -4.58 13.85 -13.27
N ALA A 154 -3.91 12.91 -13.94
CA ALA A 154 -3.95 11.52 -13.57
C ALA A 154 -3.18 11.28 -12.27
N GLN A 155 -3.65 10.35 -11.43
CA GLN A 155 -3.09 10.15 -10.10
C GLN A 155 -1.71 9.49 -10.18
N GLU A 156 -0.68 10.22 -9.75
CA GLU A 156 0.67 9.68 -9.66
C GLU A 156 0.79 8.71 -8.48
N THR A 157 1.63 7.69 -8.64
CA THR A 157 1.97 6.74 -7.59
C THR A 157 3.19 7.21 -6.83
N ARG A 158 3.17 7.11 -5.51
CA ARG A 158 4.37 7.32 -4.70
C ARG A 158 5.45 6.29 -5.05
N LYS A 159 6.69 6.74 -5.25
CA LYS A 159 7.82 5.84 -5.56
C LYS A 159 7.99 4.76 -4.48
N PHE A 160 8.17 3.52 -4.92
CA PHE A 160 8.23 2.34 -4.05
C PHE A 160 9.40 2.33 -3.07
N TYR A 161 10.48 3.01 -3.41
CA TYR A 161 11.77 2.87 -2.72
C TYR A 161 12.22 4.12 -1.99
N ASP A 162 11.48 5.20 -2.16
CA ASP A 162 11.80 6.46 -1.52
C ASP A 162 11.28 6.48 -0.07
N GLY A 163 11.96 7.28 0.74
CA GLY A 163 11.58 7.57 2.11
C GLY A 163 10.28 8.41 2.23
N PRO A 164 9.97 8.92 3.43
CA PRO A 164 8.79 9.75 3.73
C PRO A 164 8.52 10.92 2.75
N PHE A 165 9.58 11.43 2.11
CA PHE A 165 9.58 12.62 1.25
C PHE A 165 9.89 12.30 -0.23
N GLY A 166 9.64 11.06 -0.64
CA GLY A 166 9.89 10.57 -1.98
C GLY A 166 9.12 11.25 -3.10
N GLY A 167 9.59 11.04 -4.33
CA GLY A 167 8.93 11.47 -5.55
C GLY A 167 7.73 10.60 -5.92
N TYR A 168 7.11 10.97 -7.04
CA TYR A 168 5.99 10.25 -7.64
C TYR A 168 6.34 9.82 -9.07
N PHE A 169 5.54 8.92 -9.63
CA PHE A 169 5.69 8.45 -11.00
C PHE A 169 4.36 8.00 -11.60
N GLY A 170 4.34 7.93 -12.93
CA GLY A 170 3.15 7.57 -13.69
C GLY A 170 1.99 8.58 -13.50
N PRO A 171 0.78 8.20 -13.92
CA PRO A 171 0.47 6.94 -14.59
C PRO A 171 1.06 6.88 -16.00
N PHE A 172 1.16 5.66 -16.53
CA PHE A 172 1.62 5.35 -17.87
C PHE A 172 0.46 4.80 -18.66
N THR A 173 0.03 5.53 -19.68
CA THR A 173 -1.30 5.39 -20.32
C THR A 173 -1.24 5.33 -21.83
N GLY A 174 -0.04 5.41 -22.42
CA GLY A 174 0.11 5.28 -23.86
C GLY A 174 -0.07 3.84 -24.35
N PRO A 175 0.28 3.58 -25.63
CA PRO A 175 -0.03 2.31 -26.30
C PRO A 175 0.73 1.10 -25.73
N ASP A 176 1.88 1.31 -25.11
CA ASP A 176 2.62 0.29 -24.34
C ASP A 176 2.98 0.87 -22.95
N PRO A 177 2.07 0.77 -21.97
CA PRO A 177 2.30 1.27 -20.61
C PRO A 177 3.54 0.66 -19.95
N GLU A 178 3.85 -0.61 -20.24
CA GLU A 178 5.00 -1.29 -19.65
C GLU A 178 6.32 -0.74 -20.21
N ALA A 179 6.37 -0.39 -21.51
CA ALA A 179 7.51 0.31 -22.09
C ALA A 179 7.71 1.71 -21.49
N GLU A 180 6.63 2.48 -21.29
CA GLU A 180 6.70 3.79 -20.62
C GLU A 180 7.22 3.67 -19.18
N PHE A 181 6.75 2.65 -18.44
CA PHE A 181 7.25 2.37 -17.09
C PHE A 181 8.72 1.97 -17.09
N ASP A 182 9.17 1.22 -18.10
CA ASP A 182 10.57 0.87 -18.28
C ASP A 182 11.43 2.11 -18.57
N GLU A 183 10.98 3.02 -19.43
CA GLU A 183 11.68 4.28 -19.70
C GLU A 183 11.76 5.17 -18.46
N TRP A 184 10.71 5.23 -17.63
CA TRP A 184 10.77 5.89 -16.33
C TRP A 184 11.82 5.26 -15.41
N GLY A 185 11.86 3.93 -15.33
CA GLY A 185 12.87 3.22 -14.54
C GLY A 185 14.29 3.51 -15.04
N LEU A 186 14.48 3.52 -16.37
CA LEU A 186 15.76 3.84 -17.00
C LEU A 186 16.18 5.27 -16.70
N SER A 187 15.25 6.23 -16.69
CA SER A 187 15.54 7.62 -16.37
C SER A 187 15.99 7.84 -14.92
N GLN A 188 15.82 6.85 -14.03
CA GLN A 188 16.37 6.91 -12.67
C GLN A 188 17.85 6.53 -12.63
N LEU A 189 18.38 5.86 -13.66
CA LEU A 189 19.77 5.41 -13.68
C LEU A 189 20.71 6.57 -14.05
N PRO A 190 21.82 6.77 -13.31
CA PRO A 190 22.73 7.89 -13.56
C PRO A 190 23.60 7.72 -14.82
N ASP A 191 23.90 6.48 -15.23
CA ASP A 191 24.80 6.19 -16.36
C ASP A 191 24.01 5.89 -17.66
N PRO A 192 24.16 6.70 -18.73
CA PRO A 192 23.54 6.45 -20.03
C PRO A 192 23.90 5.10 -20.67
N ASN A 193 25.08 4.54 -20.39
CA ASN A 193 25.48 3.23 -20.91
C ASN A 193 24.66 2.10 -20.26
N ASP A 194 24.43 2.19 -18.94
CA ASP A 194 23.55 1.28 -18.24
C ASP A 194 22.11 1.43 -18.73
N GLN A 195 21.63 2.66 -18.99
CA GLN A 195 20.33 2.89 -19.60
C GLN A 195 20.21 2.17 -20.96
N ALA A 196 21.16 2.36 -21.87
CA ALA A 196 21.13 1.73 -23.20
C ALA A 196 21.19 0.20 -23.12
N LYS A 197 22.01 -0.35 -22.21
CA LYS A 197 22.13 -1.78 -21.96
C LYS A 197 20.84 -2.38 -21.40
N TRP A 198 20.23 -1.75 -20.40
CA TRP A 198 19.00 -2.22 -19.78
C TRP A 198 17.80 -2.06 -20.70
N ARG A 199 17.70 -0.98 -21.48
CA ARG A 199 16.66 -0.79 -22.49
C ARG A 199 16.55 -2.00 -23.42
N LYS A 200 17.68 -2.44 -23.98
CA LYS A 200 17.73 -3.65 -24.85
C LYS A 200 17.32 -4.93 -24.13
N ARG A 201 17.62 -5.08 -22.84
CA ARG A 201 17.24 -6.26 -22.05
C ARG A 201 15.75 -6.29 -21.75
N LEU A 202 15.19 -5.16 -21.34
CA LEU A 202 13.78 -5.00 -21.01
C LEU A 202 12.91 -5.19 -22.25
N GLU A 203 13.31 -4.62 -23.39
CA GLU A 203 12.61 -4.82 -24.67
C GLU A 203 12.56 -6.31 -25.07
N LYS A 204 13.69 -7.01 -25.00
CA LYS A 204 13.74 -8.47 -25.27
C LYS A 204 12.87 -9.26 -24.29
N ASP A 205 12.83 -8.85 -23.04
CA ASP A 205 12.01 -9.49 -22.01
C ASP A 205 10.51 -9.27 -22.28
N ARG A 206 10.08 -8.05 -22.64
CA ARG A 206 8.69 -7.76 -23.07
C ARG A 206 8.27 -8.57 -24.30
N GLN A 207 9.14 -8.65 -25.32
CA GLN A 207 8.89 -9.42 -26.54
C GLN A 207 8.69 -10.91 -26.22
N LYS A 208 9.52 -11.50 -25.36
CA LYS A 208 9.38 -12.91 -24.95
C LYS A 208 8.09 -13.22 -24.21
N ARG A 209 7.52 -12.25 -23.49
CA ARG A 209 6.30 -12.42 -22.69
C ARG A 209 5.01 -12.08 -23.42
N GLY A 210 5.09 -11.43 -24.59
CA GLY A 210 3.94 -10.94 -25.32
C GLY A 210 3.24 -9.77 -24.62
N SER A 211 3.99 -8.68 -24.37
CA SER A 211 3.44 -7.38 -23.93
C SER A 211 2.86 -6.59 -25.13
N PRO A 212 1.89 -5.65 -24.97
CA PRO A 212 1.33 -5.12 -23.72
C PRO A 212 0.46 -6.12 -22.96
N ARG A 213 0.63 -6.21 -21.64
CA ARG A 213 -0.22 -7.01 -20.73
C ARG A 213 -1.04 -6.09 -19.84
N SER A 214 -2.19 -6.60 -19.40
CA SER A 214 -2.99 -5.92 -18.38
C SER A 214 -2.20 -5.77 -17.08
N SER A 215 -2.25 -4.59 -16.46
CA SER A 215 -1.71 -4.35 -15.13
C SER A 215 -2.64 -4.93 -14.08
N VAL A 216 -2.10 -5.46 -12.99
CA VAL A 216 -2.86 -6.11 -11.92
C VAL A 216 -2.78 -5.31 -10.63
N LEU A 217 -3.81 -5.38 -9.77
CA LEU A 217 -3.76 -4.71 -8.47
C LEU A 217 -2.61 -5.25 -7.61
N THR A 218 -1.83 -4.33 -7.06
CA THR A 218 -0.69 -4.55 -6.17
C THR A 218 -0.81 -3.62 -4.97
N HIS A 219 -0.28 -4.05 -3.83
CA HIS A 219 -0.16 -3.24 -2.63
C HIS A 219 1.18 -2.50 -2.58
N ALA A 220 2.27 -3.16 -3.02
CA ALA A 220 3.64 -2.69 -3.03
C ALA A 220 4.25 -2.30 -1.66
N ASP A 221 3.58 -2.67 -0.57
CA ASP A 221 4.03 -2.40 0.82
C ASP A 221 3.49 -3.43 1.84
N LEU A 222 3.50 -4.72 1.46
CA LEU A 222 3.04 -5.83 2.32
C LEU A 222 4.05 -6.15 3.43
N THR A 223 4.19 -5.22 4.37
CA THR A 223 4.94 -5.43 5.61
C THR A 223 4.05 -6.05 6.69
N VAL A 224 4.68 -6.61 7.73
CA VAL A 224 3.98 -7.18 8.89
C VAL A 224 3.12 -6.16 9.66
N ASN A 225 3.31 -4.85 9.44
CA ASN A 225 2.49 -3.79 10.05
C ASN A 225 1.19 -3.54 9.28
N ASN A 226 1.15 -3.90 8.00
CA ASN A 226 0.09 -3.54 7.07
C ASN A 226 -0.93 -4.68 6.85
N ILE A 227 -0.78 -5.78 7.58
CA ILE A 227 -1.67 -6.94 7.51
C ILE A 227 -2.28 -7.15 8.89
N MET A 228 -3.60 -7.16 8.94
CA MET A 228 -4.40 -7.36 10.15
C MET A 228 -4.87 -8.81 10.23
N VAL A 229 -4.83 -9.36 11.44
CA VAL A 229 -5.30 -10.71 11.75
C VAL A 229 -6.14 -10.73 13.02
N ALA A 230 -7.15 -11.59 13.06
CA ALA A 230 -7.92 -11.86 14.26
C ALA A 230 -7.90 -13.34 14.60
N LYS A 231 -7.81 -13.67 15.89
CA LYS A 231 -7.92 -15.03 16.40
C LYS A 231 -9.39 -15.39 16.52
N ASP A 232 -9.80 -16.42 15.80
CA ASP A 232 -11.13 -17.01 15.95
C ASP A 232 -11.24 -17.69 17.32
N SER A 233 -12.29 -17.33 18.06
CA SER A 233 -12.47 -17.78 19.45
C SER A 233 -12.78 -19.28 19.56
N THR A 234 -13.39 -19.86 18.53
CA THR A 234 -13.81 -21.27 18.52
C THR A 234 -12.67 -22.18 18.06
N SER A 235 -12.06 -21.89 16.91
CA SER A 235 -10.99 -22.71 16.33
C SER A 235 -9.60 -22.38 16.86
N GLY A 236 -9.43 -21.21 17.50
CA GLY A 236 -8.14 -20.71 17.96
C GLY A 236 -7.18 -20.29 16.83
N LYS A 237 -7.63 -20.32 15.57
CA LYS A 237 -6.81 -19.98 14.40
C LYS A 237 -6.85 -18.48 14.11
N TYR A 238 -5.75 -17.96 13.58
CA TYR A 238 -5.72 -16.58 13.10
C TYR A 238 -6.15 -16.51 11.64
N THR A 239 -7.01 -15.54 11.33
CA THR A 239 -7.43 -15.23 9.96
C THR A 239 -7.06 -13.81 9.59
N ILE A 240 -6.67 -13.58 8.33
CA ILE A 240 -6.48 -12.24 7.77
C ILE A 240 -7.84 -11.56 7.75
N THR A 241 -7.93 -10.41 8.41
CA THR A 241 -9.13 -9.58 8.47
C THR A 241 -9.04 -8.38 7.54
N GLY A 242 -7.83 -7.99 7.13
CA GLY A 242 -7.64 -6.99 6.09
C GLY A 242 -6.19 -6.57 5.88
N ILE A 243 -5.98 -5.85 4.80
CA ILE A 243 -4.73 -5.20 4.41
C ILE A 243 -4.97 -3.68 4.44
N ILE A 244 -4.06 -2.95 5.07
CA ILE A 244 -4.15 -1.50 5.28
C ILE A 244 -2.94 -0.78 4.69
N ASP A 245 -3.01 0.55 4.61
CA ASP A 245 -1.94 1.43 4.11
C ASP A 245 -1.68 1.29 2.60
N TRP A 246 -2.67 1.72 1.81
CA TRP A 246 -2.68 1.63 0.35
C TRP A 246 -1.88 2.75 -0.35
N ASP A 247 -0.98 3.45 0.33
CA ASP A 247 -0.28 4.65 -0.20
C ASP A 247 0.63 4.32 -1.39
N ARG A 248 1.30 3.15 -1.40
CA ARG A 248 2.16 2.70 -2.52
C ARG A 248 1.44 1.83 -3.55
N SER A 249 0.17 1.54 -3.32
CA SER A 249 -0.61 0.61 -4.15
C SER A 249 -0.92 1.16 -5.55
N GLY A 250 -1.30 0.27 -6.45
CA GLY A 250 -1.69 0.62 -7.81
C GLY A 250 -1.81 -0.64 -8.66
N PHE A 251 -2.11 -0.45 -9.93
CA PHE A 251 -2.03 -1.52 -10.91
C PHE A 251 -0.69 -1.43 -11.62
N PHE A 252 0.09 -2.50 -11.48
CA PHE A 252 1.43 -2.61 -12.06
C PHE A 252 1.58 -3.94 -12.78
N PRO A 253 2.68 -4.17 -13.51
CA PRO A 253 3.02 -5.50 -14.02
C PRO A 253 3.02 -6.52 -12.87
N ASP A 254 2.53 -7.73 -13.13
CA ASP A 254 2.30 -8.76 -12.11
C ASP A 254 3.56 -9.17 -11.33
N TYR A 255 4.73 -9.02 -11.96
CA TYR A 255 6.03 -9.26 -11.35
C TYR A 255 6.42 -8.23 -10.27
N LEU A 256 5.83 -7.04 -10.30
CA LEU A 256 6.36 -5.89 -9.56
C LEU A 256 6.22 -6.07 -8.05
N GLU A 257 5.08 -6.57 -7.57
CA GLU A 257 4.86 -6.86 -6.15
C GLU A 257 5.97 -7.77 -5.60
N TYR A 258 6.28 -8.86 -6.32
CA TYR A 258 7.32 -9.79 -5.91
C TYR A 258 8.71 -9.15 -5.88
N ALA A 259 9.03 -8.32 -6.88
CA ALA A 259 10.32 -7.65 -6.98
C ALA A 259 10.51 -6.57 -5.89
N VAL A 260 9.49 -5.75 -5.64
CA VAL A 260 9.47 -4.72 -4.59
C VAL A 260 9.60 -5.35 -3.21
N LEU A 261 8.75 -6.34 -2.89
CA LEU A 261 8.69 -6.92 -1.55
C LEU A 261 9.96 -7.66 -1.15
N LYS A 262 10.62 -8.31 -2.11
CA LYS A 262 11.93 -8.96 -1.90
C LYS A 262 12.95 -8.02 -1.30
N LYS A 263 12.87 -6.74 -1.67
CA LYS A 263 13.85 -5.75 -1.30
C LYS A 263 13.39 -4.85 -0.16
N ILE A 264 12.10 -4.59 0.03
CA ILE A 264 11.62 -3.91 1.25
C ILE A 264 11.81 -4.82 2.47
N SER A 265 11.61 -6.13 2.32
CA SER A 265 11.66 -7.09 3.44
C SER A 265 13.02 -7.77 3.62
N PHE A 266 14.09 -7.25 3.00
CA PHE A 266 15.38 -7.97 2.97
C PHE A 266 16.05 -8.12 4.35
N HIS A 267 15.79 -7.18 5.27
CA HIS A 267 16.29 -7.25 6.63
C HIS A 267 15.54 -8.27 7.50
N ASP A 268 14.26 -8.52 7.20
CA ASP A 268 13.45 -9.55 7.88
C ASP A 268 13.44 -10.85 7.06
N LYS A 269 14.47 -11.67 7.28
CA LYS A 269 14.60 -12.97 6.61
C LYS A 269 13.41 -13.90 6.82
N ALA A 270 12.75 -13.80 7.97
CA ALA A 270 11.63 -14.67 8.31
C ALA A 270 10.35 -14.24 7.58
N TRP A 271 10.08 -12.94 7.52
CA TRP A 271 8.99 -12.38 6.71
C TRP A 271 9.24 -12.59 5.21
N LEU A 272 10.45 -12.35 4.75
CA LEU A 272 10.84 -12.58 3.35
C LEU A 272 10.57 -14.03 2.90
N LYS A 273 10.74 -15.02 3.79
CA LYS A 273 10.40 -16.42 3.49
C LYS A 273 8.90 -16.62 3.26
N ILE A 274 8.06 -15.97 4.07
CA ILE A 274 6.59 -15.98 3.88
C ILE A 274 6.24 -15.33 2.56
N LEU A 275 6.75 -14.13 2.29
CA LEU A 275 6.46 -13.39 1.05
C LEU A 275 6.87 -14.16 -0.19
N LYS A 276 8.07 -14.77 -0.21
CA LYS A 276 8.52 -15.61 -1.34
C LYS A 276 7.61 -16.81 -1.60
N SER A 277 6.92 -17.29 -0.57
CA SER A 277 6.02 -18.45 -0.66
C SER A 277 4.59 -18.02 -1.00
N ALA A 278 4.14 -16.88 -0.48
CA ALA A 278 2.78 -16.39 -0.63
C ALA A 278 2.56 -15.53 -1.88
N VAL A 279 3.56 -14.78 -2.32
CA VAL A 279 3.47 -13.90 -3.49
C VAL A 279 4.10 -14.62 -4.68
N PRO A 280 3.30 -15.08 -5.66
CA PRO A 280 3.86 -15.74 -6.83
C PRO A 280 4.75 -14.75 -7.60
N PRO A 281 5.87 -15.19 -8.18
CA PRO A 281 6.75 -14.29 -8.93
C PRO A 281 6.06 -13.66 -10.15
N GLY A 282 4.94 -14.23 -10.62
CA GLY A 282 4.33 -13.81 -11.89
C GLY A 282 5.36 -13.95 -13.00
N ASP A 283 5.41 -12.97 -13.89
CA ASP A 283 6.35 -12.91 -15.00
C ASP A 283 7.74 -12.34 -14.62
N CYS A 284 8.15 -12.42 -13.34
CA CYS A 284 9.41 -11.88 -12.83
C CYS A 284 10.63 -12.64 -13.34
N SER A 285 11.19 -12.20 -14.47
CA SER A 285 12.47 -12.70 -14.97
C SER A 285 13.64 -12.23 -14.11
N ARG A 286 14.81 -12.86 -14.29
CA ARG A 286 16.05 -12.43 -13.63
C ARG A 286 16.41 -10.99 -13.99
N ASP A 287 16.19 -10.60 -15.25
CA ASP A 287 16.43 -9.23 -15.72
C ASP A 287 15.44 -8.25 -15.06
N ARG A 288 14.14 -8.57 -14.96
CA ARG A 288 13.17 -7.72 -14.24
C ARG A 288 13.53 -7.50 -12.79
N LEU A 289 13.88 -8.58 -12.08
CA LEU A 289 14.27 -8.49 -10.68
C LEU A 289 15.54 -7.65 -10.50
N ALA A 290 16.55 -7.88 -11.34
CA ALA A 290 17.81 -7.16 -11.28
C ALA A 290 17.65 -5.68 -11.64
N PHE A 291 16.87 -5.36 -12.68
CA PHE A 291 16.55 -3.98 -13.06
C PHE A 291 15.80 -3.25 -11.95
N THR A 292 14.78 -3.89 -11.37
CA THR A 292 13.99 -3.32 -10.26
C THR A 292 14.90 -2.94 -9.08
N HIS A 293 15.82 -3.84 -8.70
CA HIS A 293 16.80 -3.55 -7.64
C HIS A 293 17.77 -2.43 -8.01
N LEU A 294 18.14 -2.30 -9.29
CA LEU A 294 19.02 -1.25 -9.77
C LEU A 294 18.33 0.12 -9.69
N VAL A 295 17.10 0.23 -10.18
CA VAL A 295 16.27 1.46 -10.09
C VAL A 295 16.12 1.89 -8.64
N GLN A 296 15.84 0.95 -7.73
CA GLN A 296 15.77 1.22 -6.31
C GLN A 296 17.05 1.85 -5.75
N ARG A 297 18.22 1.25 -6.05
CA ARG A 297 19.51 1.77 -5.55
C ARG A 297 19.77 3.19 -6.04
N ALA A 298 19.38 3.47 -7.28
CA ALA A 298 19.52 4.80 -7.86
C ALA A 298 18.56 5.83 -7.20
N CYS A 299 17.34 5.43 -6.86
CA CYS A 299 16.35 6.31 -6.20
C CYS A 299 16.67 6.59 -4.72
N ASN A 300 17.36 5.67 -4.03
CA ASN A 300 17.65 5.79 -2.60
C ASN A 300 19.12 5.44 -2.29
N PRO A 301 20.07 6.34 -2.63
CA PRO A 301 21.51 6.08 -2.50
C PRO A 301 21.99 6.00 -1.04
N THR A 302 21.19 6.47 -0.08
CA THR A 302 21.49 6.41 1.36
C THR A 302 21.20 5.05 2.00
N VAL A 303 20.54 4.12 1.29
CA VAL A 303 20.43 2.70 1.69
C VAL A 303 21.56 1.91 1.01
N MET A 304 22.80 2.34 1.25
CA MET A 304 23.96 1.45 1.21
C MET A 304 24.32 1.12 2.65
N TRP A 305 24.56 -0.17 2.90
CA TRP A 305 24.97 -0.82 4.15
C TRP A 305 23.82 -1.29 5.06
#